data_AF-A0A2R6XP73-F1
#
_entry.id   AF-A0A2R6XP73-F1
#
_cell.length_a   1.000
_cell.length_b   1.000
_cell.length_c   1.000
_cell.angle_alpha   90.00
_cell.angle_beta   90.00
_cell.angle_gamma   90.00
#
_symmetry.space_group_name_H-M   'P 1'
#
loop_
_entity.id
_entity.type
_entity.pdbx_description
1 polymer ?
#
loop_
_entity_poly.entity_id
_entity_poly.type
_entity_poly.pdbx_seq_one_letter_code
_entity_poly.pdbx_strand_id
1 'polypeptide(L)'
;MWSETATALPPNFSKIRSGSRFFAWKDDLVCSAQIDDDDDNDDDDDDDVPCFARNQVERSRRNLGLETIDVYYIHNPEEQLNGVSRGEFNARMEAAFKALEEETAAGHITCYGVSTWKGFRVPPQDRQYLSLDDLVTIARSVGGADHHFRVAMVPFNLYMRETAEVANQWVEDEQKTIYAHGKKHFDLDSFLGAAKHYGIQVIASAVLGQGKLTGYVGEIIRDHNLPVQVLHCIADLGDGATDAQCAMQFARTTPGIITAMAGMRHHFHVDENAEVIKRIATYQYHPNLNIDPFSWSYGN
;
A
#
# COMPACT_ATOMS: atom_id res chain seq x y z
N MET A 1 32.73 8.18 -31.03
CA MET A 1 31.92 9.28 -31.59
C MET A 1 30.51 8.75 -31.81
N TRP A 2 29.67 8.84 -30.79
CA TRP A 2 28.27 8.40 -30.76
C TRP A 2 27.58 9.35 -29.77
N SER A 3 27.17 10.54 -30.20
CA SER A 3 25.91 10.91 -30.88
C SER A 3 24.68 10.64 -30.02
N GLU A 4 24.15 11.73 -29.46
CA GLU A 4 22.84 11.85 -28.84
C GLU A 4 21.73 11.32 -29.76
N THR A 5 20.83 10.52 -29.20
CA THR A 5 19.47 10.40 -29.71
C THR A 5 18.53 10.47 -28.52
N ALA A 6 17.95 11.66 -28.34
CA ALA A 6 16.73 11.85 -27.58
C ALA A 6 15.59 11.12 -28.28
N THR A 7 14.97 10.15 -27.61
CA THR A 7 13.76 9.49 -28.11
C THR A 7 12.56 10.16 -27.45
N ALA A 8 11.74 10.81 -28.26
CA ALA A 8 10.50 11.47 -27.85
C ALA A 8 9.45 10.46 -27.34
N LEU A 9 8.69 10.87 -26.32
CA LEU A 9 7.59 10.13 -25.72
C LEU A 9 6.40 9.96 -26.71
N PRO A 10 5.71 8.81 -26.72
CA PRO A 10 4.51 8.60 -27.53
C PRO A 10 3.28 9.39 -27.00
N PRO A 11 2.25 9.65 -27.84
CA PRO A 11 1.36 10.80 -27.68
C PRO A 11 0.22 10.68 -26.65
N ASN A 12 0.05 9.55 -25.94
CA ASN A 12 -1.13 9.31 -25.11
C ASN A 12 -0.89 9.27 -23.59
N PHE A 13 0.27 9.70 -23.11
CA PHE A 13 0.57 9.86 -21.67
C PHE A 13 0.87 11.32 -21.26
N SER A 14 0.29 12.29 -21.95
CA SER A 14 0.48 13.72 -21.68
C SER A 14 -0.40 14.31 -20.56
N LYS A 15 -1.03 13.47 -19.71
CA LYS A 15 -2.00 13.97 -18.70
C LYS A 15 -1.81 13.53 -17.24
N ILE A 16 -0.72 12.83 -16.88
CA ILE A 16 -0.30 12.87 -15.47
C ILE A 16 0.47 14.18 -15.29
N ARG A 17 -0.25 15.26 -14.97
CA ARG A 17 0.37 16.54 -14.66
C ARG A 17 1.31 16.34 -13.47
N SER A 18 2.53 16.85 -13.57
CA SER A 18 3.44 17.02 -12.44
C SER A 18 2.75 17.88 -11.39
N GLY A 19 2.09 17.22 -10.44
CA GLY A 19 1.17 17.84 -9.51
C GLY A 19 0.28 16.83 -8.79
N SER A 20 0.70 15.55 -8.71
CA SER A 20 0.02 14.51 -7.94
C SER A 20 -0.23 15.02 -6.53
N ARG A 21 -1.48 15.26 -6.18
CA ARG A 21 -1.88 15.65 -4.83
C ARG A 21 -2.35 14.41 -4.11
N PHE A 22 -1.45 13.77 -3.37
CA PHE A 22 -1.82 12.78 -2.38
C PHE A 22 -2.44 13.51 -1.19
N PHE A 23 -3.76 13.45 -1.05
CA PHE A 23 -4.45 13.94 0.14
C PHE A 23 -4.87 12.75 1.01
N ALA A 24 -4.30 12.68 2.21
CA ALA A 24 -4.85 11.89 3.30
C ALA A 24 -5.45 12.88 4.29
N TRP A 25 -6.76 13.06 4.23
CA TRP A 25 -7.51 13.74 5.28
C TRP A 25 -8.18 12.68 6.15
N LYS A 26 -8.20 12.96 7.46
CA LYS A 26 -8.33 11.94 8.49
C LYS A 26 -9.78 11.60 8.84
N ASP A 27 -10.77 12.42 8.45
CA ASP A 27 -12.09 12.31 9.06
C ASP A 27 -13.29 12.23 8.08
N ASP A 28 -13.10 12.21 6.75
CA ASP A 28 -14.23 12.15 5.76
C ASP A 28 -14.02 11.18 4.58
N LEU A 29 -13.00 10.30 4.63
CA LEU A 29 -12.63 9.38 3.54
C LEU A 29 -12.72 7.91 3.95
N VAL A 30 -13.45 7.64 5.03
CA VAL A 30 -13.46 6.34 5.67
C VAL A 30 -14.55 5.48 5.05
N CYS A 31 -14.17 4.60 4.11
CA CYS A 31 -14.89 3.32 3.97
C CYS A 31 -14.45 2.40 5.13
N SER A 32 -14.70 2.82 6.36
CA SER A 32 -14.88 1.91 7.46
C SER A 32 -16.36 1.59 7.45
N ALA A 33 -16.73 0.32 7.33
CA ALA A 33 -17.99 -0.13 7.91
C ALA A 33 -17.85 -0.13 9.45
N GLN A 34 -17.43 1.00 10.01
CA GLN A 34 -17.65 1.35 11.40
C GLN A 34 -18.84 2.28 11.36
N ILE A 35 -19.93 1.76 11.89
CA ILE A 35 -21.12 2.46 12.32
C ILE A 35 -20.64 3.55 13.27
N ASP A 36 -20.45 4.78 12.78
CA ASP A 36 -20.24 5.95 13.62
C ASP A 36 -21.61 6.63 13.77
N ASP A 37 -22.21 6.44 14.95
CA ASP A 37 -23.56 6.87 15.36
C ASP A 37 -23.75 8.41 15.52
N ASP A 38 -22.94 9.25 14.88
CA ASP A 38 -22.86 10.68 15.23
C ASP A 38 -23.22 11.68 14.10
N ASP A 39 -23.99 11.28 13.09
CA ASP A 39 -24.60 12.26 12.18
C ASP A 39 -26.12 12.04 12.02
N ASP A 40 -26.88 12.81 12.78
CA ASP A 40 -28.33 13.01 12.65
C ASP A 40 -28.66 13.54 11.24
N ASN A 41 -28.79 12.65 10.26
CA ASN A 41 -29.67 12.84 9.11
C ASN A 41 -30.23 11.49 8.68
N ASP A 42 -31.51 11.32 9.00
CA ASP A 42 -32.41 10.30 8.52
C ASP A 42 -32.21 10.00 7.03
N ASP A 43 -31.83 8.76 6.72
CA ASP A 43 -32.57 7.89 5.80
C ASP A 43 -31.91 6.49 5.81
N ASP A 44 -32.71 5.50 6.26
CA ASP A 44 -32.41 4.07 6.37
C ASP A 44 -31.84 3.44 5.08
N ASP A 45 -30.52 3.31 4.94
CA ASP A 45 -29.88 2.48 3.89
C ASP A 45 -28.48 1.93 4.28
N ASP A 46 -28.24 1.69 5.58
CA ASP A 46 -26.94 1.21 6.10
C ASP A 46 -26.62 -0.27 5.80
N ASP A 47 -27.53 -1.01 5.16
CA ASP A 47 -27.41 -2.46 4.90
C ASP A 47 -26.89 -2.83 3.49
N ASP A 48 -26.66 -1.88 2.57
CA ASP A 48 -26.16 -2.18 1.21
C ASP A 48 -24.74 -1.62 0.97
N VAL A 49 -23.73 -2.47 1.17
CA VAL A 49 -22.29 -2.17 0.96
C VAL A 49 -22.00 -1.45 -0.39
N PRO A 50 -22.61 -1.84 -1.53
CA PRO A 50 -22.48 -1.12 -2.78
C PRO A 50 -22.98 0.33 -2.73
N CYS A 51 -24.16 0.58 -2.14
CA CYS A 51 -24.71 1.93 -2.04
C CYS A 51 -23.83 2.82 -1.15
N PHE A 52 -23.36 2.29 -0.03
CA PHE A 52 -22.41 2.99 0.83
C PHE A 52 -21.10 3.32 0.10
N ALA A 53 -20.48 2.36 -0.58
CA ALA A 53 -19.22 2.58 -1.30
C ALA A 53 -19.34 3.68 -2.38
N ARG A 54 -20.41 3.66 -3.19
CA ARG A 54 -20.64 4.70 -4.21
C ARG A 54 -20.88 6.07 -3.57
N ASN A 55 -21.66 6.11 -2.49
CA ASN A 55 -21.92 7.34 -1.75
C ASN A 55 -20.62 7.96 -1.22
N GLN A 56 -19.74 7.14 -0.64
CA GLN A 56 -18.47 7.60 -0.08
C GLN A 56 -17.49 8.09 -1.16
N VAL A 57 -17.43 7.44 -2.33
CA VAL A 57 -16.64 7.93 -3.47
C VAL A 57 -17.13 9.31 -3.91
N GLU A 58 -18.44 9.48 -4.06
CA GLU A 58 -19.01 10.76 -4.48
C GLU A 58 -18.82 11.88 -3.44
N ARG A 59 -19.02 11.58 -2.14
CA ARG A 59 -18.73 12.52 -1.05
C ARG A 59 -17.25 12.94 -1.09
N SER A 60 -16.35 11.98 -1.23
CA SER A 60 -14.90 12.23 -1.31
C SER A 60 -14.52 13.13 -2.47
N ARG A 61 -15.10 12.88 -3.66
CA ARG A 61 -14.88 13.72 -4.86
C ARG A 61 -15.34 15.15 -4.63
N ARG A 62 -16.53 15.34 -4.04
CA ARG A 62 -17.07 16.68 -3.71
C ARG A 62 -16.19 17.40 -2.70
N ASN A 63 -15.79 16.73 -1.63
CA ASN A 63 -14.95 17.31 -0.57
C ASN A 63 -13.58 17.74 -1.09
N LEU A 64 -12.99 16.95 -1.99
CA LEU A 64 -11.69 17.27 -2.61
C LEU A 64 -11.81 18.23 -3.81
N GLY A 65 -13.04 18.49 -4.30
CA GLY A 65 -13.28 19.26 -5.52
C GLY A 65 -12.67 18.60 -6.76
N LEU A 66 -12.68 17.26 -6.81
CA LEU A 66 -12.07 16.46 -7.88
C LEU A 66 -13.13 15.77 -8.73
N GLU A 67 -12.92 15.78 -10.05
CA GLU A 67 -13.69 14.93 -10.97
C GLU A 67 -13.27 13.47 -10.87
N THR A 68 -11.98 13.19 -10.69
CA THR A 68 -11.45 11.83 -10.58
C THR A 68 -10.46 11.76 -9.44
N ILE A 69 -10.57 10.72 -8.61
CA ILE A 69 -9.58 10.37 -7.58
C ILE A 69 -8.60 9.36 -8.17
N ASP A 70 -7.29 9.58 -8.01
CA ASP A 70 -6.27 8.69 -8.57
C ASP A 70 -6.30 7.29 -7.95
N VAL A 71 -6.38 7.20 -6.62
CA VAL A 71 -6.42 5.94 -5.87
C VAL A 71 -7.44 6.06 -4.73
N TYR A 72 -8.40 5.14 -4.67
CA TYR A 72 -9.36 5.03 -3.58
C TYR A 72 -9.04 3.84 -2.68
N TYR A 73 -9.08 4.00 -1.36
CA TYR A 73 -8.78 2.92 -0.41
C TYR A 73 -10.01 2.50 0.39
N ILE A 74 -10.23 1.19 0.51
CA ILE A 74 -11.04 0.65 1.60
C ILE A 74 -10.18 0.67 2.87
N HIS A 75 -10.67 1.30 3.94
CA HIS A 75 -9.88 1.53 5.14
C HIS A 75 -10.11 0.44 6.19
N ASN A 76 -9.01 -0.17 6.63
CA ASN A 76 -8.91 -1.23 7.62
C ASN A 76 -10.03 -2.28 7.53
N PRO A 77 -10.24 -2.92 6.36
CA PRO A 77 -11.32 -3.88 6.20
C PRO A 77 -11.23 -5.03 7.21
N GLU A 78 -10.03 -5.38 7.68
CA GLU A 78 -9.83 -6.42 8.70
C GLU A 78 -10.48 -6.14 10.06
N GLU A 79 -10.89 -4.91 10.34
CA GLU A 79 -11.58 -4.58 11.60
C GLU A 79 -12.97 -5.22 11.65
N GLN A 80 -13.65 -5.35 10.50
CA GLN A 80 -14.96 -6.02 10.42
C GLN A 80 -14.89 -7.47 10.88
N LEU A 81 -13.74 -8.13 10.70
CA LEU A 81 -13.54 -9.52 11.13
C LEU A 81 -13.72 -9.68 12.64
N ASN A 82 -13.66 -8.62 13.45
CA ASN A 82 -13.97 -8.71 14.88
C ASN A 82 -15.46 -9.00 15.13
N GLY A 83 -16.36 -8.54 14.26
CA GLY A 83 -17.80 -8.69 14.40
C GLY A 83 -18.43 -9.71 13.44
N VAL A 84 -17.84 -9.96 12.28
CA VAL A 84 -18.42 -10.84 11.25
C VAL A 84 -17.62 -12.12 11.00
N SER A 85 -18.26 -13.09 10.35
CA SER A 85 -17.60 -14.31 9.89
C SER A 85 -16.69 -14.04 8.69
N ARG A 86 -15.74 -14.93 8.40
CA ARG A 86 -14.88 -14.80 7.21
C ARG A 86 -15.69 -14.84 5.90
N GLY A 87 -16.73 -15.68 5.83
CA GLY A 87 -17.59 -15.77 4.65
C GLY A 87 -18.35 -14.46 4.41
N GLU A 88 -18.92 -13.89 5.47
CA GLU A 88 -19.60 -12.59 5.43
C GLU A 88 -18.63 -11.47 5.04
N PHE A 89 -17.45 -11.44 5.64
CA PHE A 89 -16.40 -10.48 5.26
C PHE A 89 -16.05 -10.57 3.77
N ASN A 90 -15.86 -11.78 3.23
CA ASN A 90 -15.54 -11.97 1.82
C ASN A 90 -16.69 -11.50 0.91
N ALA A 91 -17.94 -11.77 1.26
CA ALA A 91 -19.11 -11.29 0.52
C ALA A 91 -19.19 -9.75 0.49
N ARG A 92 -18.89 -9.09 1.63
CA ARG A 92 -18.81 -7.63 1.70
C ARG A 92 -17.67 -7.06 0.87
N MET A 93 -16.49 -7.70 0.89
CA MET A 93 -15.36 -7.30 0.05
C MET A 93 -15.69 -7.45 -1.44
N GLU A 94 -16.37 -8.52 -1.84
CA GLU A 94 -16.84 -8.72 -3.22
C GLU A 94 -17.81 -7.61 -3.64
N ALA A 95 -18.80 -7.30 -2.81
CA ALA A 95 -19.75 -6.22 -3.06
C ALA A 95 -19.07 -4.85 -3.16
N ALA A 96 -18.13 -4.55 -2.27
CA ALA A 96 -17.36 -3.31 -2.29
C ALA A 96 -16.47 -3.21 -3.55
N PHE A 97 -15.76 -4.28 -3.91
CA PHE A 97 -14.92 -4.29 -5.11
C PHE A 97 -15.76 -4.13 -6.37
N LYS A 98 -16.92 -4.80 -6.45
CA LYS A 98 -17.84 -4.59 -7.57
C LYS A 98 -18.27 -3.13 -7.71
N ALA A 99 -18.64 -2.47 -6.61
CA ALA A 99 -19.00 -1.05 -6.64
C ALA A 99 -17.81 -0.18 -7.08
N LEU A 100 -16.59 -0.45 -6.60
CA LEU A 100 -15.40 0.31 -7.00
C LEU A 100 -14.99 0.07 -8.47
N GLU A 101 -15.22 -1.12 -9.01
CA GLU A 101 -15.06 -1.36 -10.46
C GLU A 101 -16.04 -0.52 -11.28
N GLU A 102 -17.30 -0.39 -10.84
CA GLU A 102 -18.29 0.47 -11.49
C GLU A 102 -17.89 1.95 -11.41
N GLU A 103 -17.40 2.42 -10.25
CA GLU A 103 -16.87 3.78 -10.09
C GLU A 103 -15.62 4.04 -10.95
N THR A 104 -14.81 2.99 -11.17
CA THR A 104 -13.67 3.06 -12.10
C THR A 104 -14.14 3.17 -13.55
N ALA A 105 -15.13 2.37 -13.94
CA ALA A 105 -15.74 2.44 -15.27
C ALA A 105 -16.43 3.80 -15.53
N ALA A 106 -16.97 4.43 -14.48
CA ALA A 106 -17.53 5.78 -14.53
C ALA A 106 -16.46 6.90 -14.57
N GLY A 107 -15.17 6.57 -14.39
CA GLY A 107 -14.07 7.53 -14.35
C GLY A 107 -14.02 8.37 -13.07
N HIS A 108 -14.73 7.96 -12.02
CA HIS A 108 -14.75 8.64 -10.73
C HIS A 108 -13.50 8.34 -9.91
N ILE A 109 -12.94 7.14 -10.08
CA ILE A 109 -11.65 6.72 -9.55
C ILE A 109 -10.82 6.11 -10.69
N THR A 110 -9.48 6.18 -10.63
CA THR A 110 -8.62 5.52 -11.63
C THR A 110 -8.30 4.08 -11.23
N CYS A 111 -8.10 3.83 -9.94
CA CYS A 111 -7.96 2.49 -9.38
C CYS A 111 -8.29 2.49 -7.90
N TYR A 112 -8.30 1.30 -7.29
CA TYR A 112 -8.56 1.16 -5.86
C TYR A 112 -7.63 0.17 -5.17
N GLY A 113 -7.71 0.20 -3.84
CA GLY A 113 -6.83 -0.54 -2.97
C GLY A 113 -7.41 -0.77 -1.59
N VAL A 114 -6.61 -1.39 -0.72
CA VAL A 114 -6.93 -1.52 0.70
C VAL A 114 -5.83 -0.87 1.54
N SER A 115 -6.22 -0.15 2.58
CA SER A 115 -5.33 0.30 3.64
C SER A 115 -5.56 -0.58 4.85
N THR A 116 -4.50 -1.14 5.43
CA THR A 116 -4.62 -2.06 6.58
C THR A 116 -3.72 -1.59 7.71
N TRP A 117 -4.04 -1.97 8.95
CA TRP A 117 -3.16 -1.81 10.11
C TRP A 117 -2.53 -3.14 10.54
N LYS A 118 -3.33 -4.20 10.58
CA LYS A 118 -2.87 -5.56 10.91
C LYS A 118 -2.91 -6.50 9.72
N GLY A 119 -3.88 -6.33 8.82
CA GLY A 119 -4.29 -7.29 7.80
C GLY A 119 -3.14 -8.14 7.23
N PHE A 120 -2.18 -7.46 6.61
CA PHE A 120 -1.10 -8.13 5.88
C PHE A 120 0.16 -8.47 6.69
N ARG A 121 0.25 -8.04 7.96
CA ARG A 121 1.48 -8.18 8.76
C ARG A 121 1.39 -9.20 9.90
N VAL A 122 0.18 -9.67 10.22
CA VAL A 122 -0.08 -10.68 11.25
C VAL A 122 -0.02 -12.10 10.66
N PRO A 123 0.19 -13.16 11.46
CA PRO A 123 0.23 -14.53 10.93
C PRO A 123 -1.17 -15.04 10.51
N PRO A 124 -1.29 -16.07 9.65
CA PRO A 124 -2.58 -16.57 9.16
C PRO A 124 -3.57 -17.05 10.22
N GLN A 125 -3.09 -17.35 11.43
CA GLN A 125 -3.92 -17.75 12.57
C GLN A 125 -4.55 -16.56 13.29
N ASP A 126 -4.08 -15.34 13.06
CA ASP A 126 -4.68 -14.14 13.63
C ASP A 126 -6.04 -13.88 12.97
N ARG A 127 -7.04 -13.55 13.79
CA ARG A 127 -8.40 -13.29 13.32
C ARG A 127 -8.46 -12.17 12.29
N GLN A 128 -7.62 -11.15 12.43
CA GLN A 128 -7.55 -9.99 11.54
C GLN A 128 -6.59 -10.19 10.36
N TYR A 129 -6.05 -11.39 10.15
CA TYR A 129 -5.25 -11.69 8.97
C TYR A 129 -6.06 -11.49 7.68
N LEU A 130 -5.42 -10.86 6.69
CA LEU A 130 -5.89 -10.76 5.31
C LEU A 130 -4.88 -11.46 4.39
N SER A 131 -5.40 -12.38 3.59
CA SER A 131 -4.68 -13.01 2.48
C SER A 131 -4.76 -12.09 1.26
N LEU A 132 -3.62 -11.65 0.74
CA LEU A 132 -3.60 -10.86 -0.49
C LEU A 132 -4.13 -11.66 -1.69
N ASP A 133 -3.84 -12.97 -1.73
CA ASP A 133 -4.36 -13.88 -2.76
C ASP A 133 -5.90 -13.92 -2.77
N ASP A 134 -6.53 -14.02 -1.59
CA ASP A 134 -7.98 -14.03 -1.48
C ASP A 134 -8.58 -12.72 -2.02
N LEU A 135 -7.97 -11.57 -1.67
CA LEU A 135 -8.44 -10.27 -2.15
C LEU A 135 -8.26 -10.12 -3.67
N VAL A 136 -7.13 -10.56 -4.22
CA VAL A 136 -6.90 -10.56 -5.68
C VAL A 136 -7.88 -11.50 -6.38
N THR A 137 -8.19 -12.65 -5.78
CA THR A 137 -9.18 -13.61 -6.30
C THR A 137 -10.57 -12.99 -6.35
N ILE A 138 -10.99 -12.28 -5.29
CA ILE A 138 -12.25 -11.52 -5.27
C ILE A 138 -12.23 -10.42 -6.34
N ALA A 139 -11.14 -9.67 -6.48
CA ALA A 139 -11.02 -8.63 -7.50
C ALA A 139 -11.16 -9.23 -8.92
N ARG A 140 -10.53 -10.37 -9.18
CA ARG A 140 -10.64 -11.10 -10.45
C ARG A 140 -12.05 -11.62 -10.72
N SER A 141 -12.78 -12.06 -9.69
CA SER A 141 -14.15 -12.55 -9.87
C SER A 141 -15.13 -11.45 -10.26
N VAL A 142 -14.92 -10.21 -9.80
CA VAL A 142 -15.80 -9.08 -10.10
C VAL A 142 -15.35 -8.24 -11.31
N GLY A 143 -14.04 -7.99 -11.45
CA GLY A 143 -13.46 -7.12 -12.47
C GLY A 143 -12.76 -7.87 -13.61
N GLY A 144 -12.70 -9.21 -13.57
CA GLY A 144 -11.99 -10.01 -14.55
C GLY A 144 -10.46 -9.85 -14.47
N ALA A 145 -9.75 -10.22 -15.54
CA ALA A 145 -8.28 -10.11 -15.59
C ALA A 145 -7.78 -8.66 -15.53
N ASP A 146 -8.61 -7.71 -15.98
CA ASP A 146 -8.31 -6.28 -16.02
C ASP A 146 -8.90 -5.48 -14.84
N HIS A 147 -9.24 -6.16 -13.73
CA HIS A 147 -9.72 -5.52 -12.49
C HIS A 147 -8.82 -4.36 -12.04
N HIS A 148 -9.31 -3.37 -11.28
CA HIS A 148 -8.59 -2.17 -10.88
C HIS A 148 -8.09 -2.17 -9.43
N PHE A 149 -8.21 -3.29 -8.71
CA PHE A 149 -7.46 -3.50 -7.46
C PHE A 149 -5.94 -3.49 -7.72
N ARG A 150 -5.25 -2.43 -7.33
CA ARG A 150 -3.84 -2.16 -7.72
C ARG A 150 -2.93 -1.72 -6.59
N VAL A 151 -3.47 -1.28 -5.45
CA VAL A 151 -2.65 -0.65 -4.41
C VAL A 151 -2.98 -1.21 -3.03
N ALA A 152 -1.97 -1.35 -2.19
CA ALA A 152 -2.12 -1.62 -0.77
C ALA A 152 -1.32 -0.62 0.06
N MET A 153 -1.94 -0.11 1.12
CA MET A 153 -1.28 0.75 2.09
C MET A 153 -1.12 0.02 3.42
N VAL A 154 0.10 0.00 3.95
CA VAL A 154 0.47 -0.80 5.13
C VAL A 154 1.38 -0.01 6.07
N PRO A 155 1.24 -0.13 7.39
CA PRO A 155 2.22 0.45 8.31
C PRO A 155 3.55 -0.26 8.12
N PHE A 156 4.60 0.53 7.83
CA PHE A 156 5.94 -0.01 7.63
C PHE A 156 6.98 0.99 8.12
N ASN A 157 7.77 0.57 9.11
CA ASN A 157 8.79 1.40 9.76
C ASN A 157 9.81 0.53 10.51
N LEU A 158 10.80 1.15 11.16
CA LEU A 158 11.90 0.43 11.84
C LEU A 158 11.42 -0.56 12.92
N TYR A 159 10.24 -0.35 13.52
CA TYR A 159 9.63 -1.29 14.46
C TYR A 159 8.69 -2.29 13.81
N MET A 160 8.01 -1.91 12.73
CA MET A 160 6.99 -2.70 12.04
C MET A 160 7.50 -3.16 10.67
N ARG A 161 8.36 -4.19 10.69
CA ARG A 161 9.06 -4.72 9.51
C ARG A 161 8.44 -6.00 8.95
N GLU A 162 7.44 -6.54 9.63
CA GLU A 162 6.88 -7.88 9.37
C GLU A 162 6.34 -8.02 7.94
N THR A 163 5.81 -6.94 7.37
CA THR A 163 5.37 -6.86 5.97
C THR A 163 6.49 -7.28 4.97
N ALA A 164 7.75 -7.01 5.29
CA ALA A 164 8.90 -7.38 4.47
C ALA A 164 9.60 -8.66 4.96
N GLU A 165 9.54 -8.95 6.26
CA GLU A 165 10.39 -9.96 6.91
C GLU A 165 9.67 -11.25 7.29
N VAL A 166 8.35 -11.22 7.44
CA VAL A 166 7.56 -12.39 7.84
C VAL A 166 6.91 -13.00 6.61
N ALA A 167 7.25 -14.26 6.36
CA ALA A 167 6.56 -15.08 5.37
C ALA A 167 5.18 -15.50 5.92
N ASN A 168 4.14 -14.77 5.53
CA ASN A 168 2.76 -15.02 5.98
C ASN A 168 1.75 -15.08 4.84
N GLN A 169 2.11 -14.74 3.60
CA GLN A 169 1.18 -14.70 2.47
C GLN A 169 1.27 -15.97 1.65
N TRP A 170 0.10 -16.50 1.28
CA TRP A 170 -0.01 -17.56 0.29
C TRP A 170 0.19 -16.95 -1.10
N VAL A 171 1.09 -17.55 -1.89
CA VAL A 171 1.32 -17.17 -3.28
C VAL A 171 1.14 -18.41 -4.14
N GLU A 172 0.23 -18.35 -5.11
CA GLU A 172 0.08 -19.43 -6.07
C GLU A 172 1.25 -19.42 -7.06
N ASP A 173 2.27 -20.23 -6.76
CA ASP A 173 3.44 -20.41 -7.62
C ASP A 173 3.63 -21.92 -7.90
N GLU A 174 3.41 -22.31 -9.16
CA GLU A 174 3.59 -23.70 -9.62
C GLU A 174 5.04 -24.18 -9.40
N GLN A 175 6.03 -23.29 -9.41
CA GLN A 175 7.44 -23.62 -9.23
C GLN A 175 7.85 -23.75 -7.75
N LYS A 176 7.07 -23.17 -6.83
CA LYS A 176 7.26 -23.27 -5.37
C LYS A 176 6.25 -24.17 -4.67
N THR A 177 5.34 -24.80 -5.42
CA THR A 177 4.43 -25.80 -4.87
C THR A 177 5.21 -27.08 -4.56
N ILE A 178 5.55 -27.27 -3.28
CA ILE A 178 6.24 -28.49 -2.84
C ILE A 178 5.18 -29.53 -2.47
N TYR A 179 5.19 -30.68 -3.15
CA TYR A 179 4.46 -31.85 -2.70
C TYR A 179 5.32 -32.62 -1.69
N ALA A 180 5.01 -32.52 -0.41
CA ALA A 180 5.64 -33.33 0.64
C ALA A 180 4.57 -34.21 1.31
N HIS A 181 4.84 -35.51 1.44
CA HIS A 181 3.92 -36.47 2.08
C HIS A 181 2.50 -36.50 1.48
N GLY A 182 2.37 -36.25 0.17
CA GLY A 182 1.06 -36.23 -0.51
C GLY A 182 0.17 -35.04 -0.13
N LYS A 183 0.73 -34.02 0.53
CA LYS A 183 0.05 -32.75 0.84
C LYS A 183 0.73 -31.61 0.09
N LYS A 184 -0.06 -30.68 -0.43
CA LYS A 184 0.42 -29.42 -1.01
C LYS A 184 1.01 -28.59 0.14
N HIS A 185 2.33 -28.45 0.19
CA HIS A 185 3.01 -27.46 1.02
C HIS A 185 3.14 -26.20 0.17
N PHE A 186 2.58 -25.10 0.67
CA PHE A 186 2.74 -23.79 0.04
C PHE A 186 3.93 -23.11 0.71
N ASP A 187 4.89 -22.63 -0.06
CA ASP A 187 5.87 -21.67 0.44
C ASP A 187 5.13 -20.35 0.70
N LEU A 188 5.19 -19.90 1.94
CA LEU A 188 4.72 -18.56 2.29
C LEU A 188 5.75 -17.54 1.79
N ASP A 189 5.27 -16.44 1.23
CA ASP A 189 6.09 -15.27 0.92
C ASP A 189 5.81 -14.15 1.93
N SER A 190 6.71 -13.18 1.99
CA SER A 190 6.43 -11.89 2.62
C SER A 190 5.28 -11.17 1.91
N PHE A 191 4.63 -10.23 2.59
CA PHE A 191 3.62 -9.41 1.92
C PHE A 191 4.19 -8.63 0.74
N LEU A 192 5.40 -8.06 0.86
CA LEU A 192 6.02 -7.36 -0.28
C LEU A 192 6.33 -8.31 -1.45
N GLY A 193 6.71 -9.56 -1.17
CA GLY A 193 6.90 -10.59 -2.19
C GLY A 193 5.60 -10.97 -2.89
N ALA A 194 4.54 -11.21 -2.12
CA ALA A 194 3.20 -11.49 -2.66
C ALA A 194 2.65 -10.30 -3.47
N ALA A 195 2.80 -9.07 -2.98
CA ALA A 195 2.37 -7.88 -3.70
C ALA A 195 3.09 -7.74 -5.04
N LYS A 196 4.41 -7.99 -5.07
CA LYS A 196 5.18 -8.06 -6.32
C LYS A 196 4.64 -9.13 -7.27
N HIS A 197 4.35 -10.33 -6.76
CA HIS A 197 3.82 -11.44 -7.57
C HIS A 197 2.48 -11.07 -8.22
N TYR A 198 1.57 -10.46 -7.46
CA TYR A 198 0.25 -10.06 -7.96
C TYR A 198 0.21 -8.70 -8.67
N GLY A 199 1.34 -8.00 -8.80
CA GLY A 199 1.39 -6.66 -9.42
C GLY A 199 0.74 -5.55 -8.59
N ILE A 200 0.60 -5.73 -7.28
CA ILE A 200 0.04 -4.76 -6.34
C ILE A 200 1.14 -3.81 -5.86
N GLN A 201 0.90 -2.51 -6.02
CA GLN A 201 1.79 -1.46 -5.56
C GLN A 201 1.64 -1.23 -4.06
N VAL A 202 2.74 -1.06 -3.33
CA VAL A 202 2.70 -0.91 -1.87
C VAL A 202 3.13 0.48 -1.43
N ILE A 203 2.27 1.14 -0.65
CA ILE A 203 2.55 2.40 0.02
C ILE A 203 2.77 2.15 1.51
N ALA A 204 3.92 2.59 2.02
CA ALA A 204 4.22 2.55 3.45
C ALA A 204 3.56 3.74 4.17
N SER A 205 2.71 3.44 5.16
CA SER A 205 2.16 4.41 6.09
C SER A 205 2.87 4.32 7.45
N ALA A 206 2.56 5.24 8.36
CA ALA A 206 3.10 5.27 9.72
C ALA A 206 4.64 5.19 9.78
N VAL A 207 5.33 5.76 8.80
CA VAL A 207 6.80 5.65 8.63
C VAL A 207 7.57 6.30 9.78
N LEU A 208 6.97 7.30 10.44
CA LEU A 208 7.51 7.97 11.63
C LEU A 208 7.04 7.33 12.96
N GLY A 209 6.31 6.22 12.92
CA GLY A 209 5.84 5.52 14.12
C GLY A 209 4.98 6.40 15.04
N GLN A 210 4.09 7.22 14.47
CA GLN A 210 3.30 8.23 15.21
C GLN A 210 4.16 9.25 15.97
N GLY A 211 5.35 9.59 15.44
CA GLY A 211 6.30 10.52 16.05
C GLY A 211 7.33 9.84 16.96
N LYS A 212 7.15 8.55 17.29
CA LYS A 212 8.12 7.82 18.13
C LYS A 212 9.48 7.65 17.45
N LEU A 213 9.54 7.70 16.13
CA LEU A 213 10.80 7.56 15.38
C LEU A 213 11.51 8.89 15.11
N THR A 214 11.10 10.01 15.72
CA THR A 214 11.77 11.31 15.51
C THR A 214 12.83 11.64 16.57
N GLY A 215 13.12 10.73 17.50
CA GLY A 215 14.16 10.91 18.52
C GLY A 215 14.69 9.63 19.15
N TYR A 216 14.45 8.48 18.50
CA TYR A 216 14.80 7.15 19.02
C TYR A 216 15.53 6.27 18.00
N VAL A 217 15.82 6.75 16.78
CA VAL A 217 16.46 5.90 15.74
C VAL A 217 17.87 5.50 16.15
N GLY A 218 18.62 6.41 16.76
CA GLY A 218 19.95 6.09 17.28
C GLY A 218 19.94 5.00 18.37
N GLU A 219 18.90 4.92 19.19
CA GLU A 219 18.71 3.84 20.16
C GLU A 219 18.36 2.53 19.47
N ILE A 220 17.46 2.56 18.49
CA ILE A 220 17.11 1.36 17.70
C ILE A 220 18.35 0.78 17.03
N ILE A 221 19.19 1.60 16.40
CA ILE A 221 20.43 1.16 15.75
C ILE A 221 21.39 0.49 16.74
N ARG A 222 21.46 0.96 17.99
CA ARG A 222 22.35 0.39 19.01
C ARG A 222 21.81 -0.89 19.63
N ASP A 223 20.51 -0.89 19.93
CA ASP A 223 19.88 -1.94 20.74
C ASP A 223 19.33 -3.09 19.89
N HIS A 224 19.09 -2.83 18.61
CA HIS A 224 18.54 -3.81 17.68
C HIS A 224 19.61 -4.18 16.68
N ASN A 225 19.82 -5.47 16.49
CA ASN A 225 20.67 -6.01 15.43
C ASN A 225 19.97 -5.81 14.07
N LEU A 226 19.84 -4.55 13.64
CA LEU A 226 19.23 -4.19 12.38
C LEU A 226 20.03 -4.84 11.24
N PRO A 227 19.35 -5.31 10.18
CA PRO A 227 20.05 -5.83 9.01
C PRO A 227 21.06 -4.80 8.48
N VAL A 228 22.24 -5.26 8.08
CA VAL A 228 23.33 -4.37 7.61
C VAL A 228 22.89 -3.44 6.47
N GLN A 229 21.96 -3.89 5.65
CA GLN A 229 21.37 -3.12 4.55
C GLN A 229 20.59 -1.90 5.07
N VAL A 230 19.90 -2.03 6.20
CA VAL A 230 19.20 -0.93 6.87
C VAL A 230 20.20 0.11 7.39
N LEU A 231 21.31 -0.36 7.98
CA LEU A 231 22.36 0.53 8.45
C LEU A 231 23.02 1.31 7.31
N HIS A 232 23.30 0.66 6.18
CA HIS A 232 23.84 1.34 4.99
C HIS A 232 22.86 2.37 4.43
N CYS A 233 21.59 2.01 4.29
CA CYS A 233 20.53 2.92 3.86
C CYS A 233 20.45 4.21 4.70
N ILE A 234 20.59 4.08 6.02
CA ILE A 234 20.61 5.23 6.93
C ILE A 234 21.94 5.98 6.81
N ALA A 235 23.07 5.28 6.71
CA ALA A 235 24.38 5.89 6.55
C ALA A 235 24.54 6.72 5.26
N ASP A 236 23.82 6.35 4.19
CA ASP A 236 23.79 7.11 2.92
C ASP A 236 23.22 8.52 3.07
N LEU A 237 22.51 8.80 4.17
CA LEU A 237 22.08 10.15 4.50
C LEU A 237 23.27 11.04 4.92
N GLY A 238 24.36 10.45 5.41
CA GLY A 238 25.52 11.17 5.93
C GLY A 238 25.24 11.84 7.29
N ASP A 239 26.27 12.53 7.78
CA ASP A 239 26.23 13.17 9.09
C ASP A 239 25.14 14.25 9.17
N GLY A 240 24.51 14.37 10.34
CA GLY A 240 23.48 15.37 10.61
C GLY A 240 22.09 15.04 10.09
N ALA A 241 21.87 13.81 9.59
CA ALA A 241 20.53 13.32 9.31
C ALA A 241 19.68 13.27 10.59
N THR A 242 18.45 13.76 10.52
CA THR A 242 17.52 13.66 11.66
C THR A 242 16.94 12.26 11.75
N ASP A 243 16.48 11.87 12.95
CA ASP A 243 15.84 10.56 13.15
C ASP A 243 14.61 10.39 12.25
N ALA A 244 13.85 11.46 12.00
CA ALA A 244 12.73 11.43 11.06
C ALA A 244 13.21 11.13 9.63
N GLN A 245 14.32 11.74 9.20
CA GLN A 245 14.94 11.47 7.90
C GLN A 245 15.40 10.01 7.79
N CYS A 246 16.06 9.48 8.82
CA CYS A 246 16.49 8.08 8.89
C CYS A 246 15.30 7.11 8.80
N ALA A 247 14.21 7.38 9.52
CA ALA A 247 13.03 6.54 9.52
C ALA A 247 12.32 6.53 8.15
N MET A 248 12.16 7.69 7.50
CA MET A 248 11.59 7.75 6.15
C MET A 248 12.52 7.12 5.11
N GLN A 249 13.83 7.30 5.24
CA GLN A 249 14.81 6.72 4.34
C GLN A 249 14.71 5.20 4.34
N PHE A 250 14.67 4.58 5.53
CA PHE A 250 14.43 3.14 5.66
C PHE A 250 13.18 2.68 4.89
N ALA A 251 12.03 3.32 5.14
CA ALA A 251 10.78 2.93 4.49
C ALA A 251 10.83 3.11 2.97
N ARG A 252 11.31 4.26 2.48
CA ARG A 252 11.29 4.58 1.04
C ARG A 252 12.30 3.80 0.21
N THR A 253 13.38 3.29 0.80
CA THR A 253 14.37 2.50 0.08
C THR A 253 14.14 1.01 0.19
N THR A 254 13.11 0.58 0.93
CA THR A 254 12.79 -0.84 1.05
C THR A 254 12.23 -1.36 -0.29
N PRO A 255 12.84 -2.40 -0.89
CA PRO A 255 12.36 -2.97 -2.15
C PRO A 255 10.90 -3.42 -2.04
N GLY A 256 10.08 -3.02 -3.02
CA GLY A 256 8.65 -3.30 -3.06
C GLY A 256 7.77 -2.18 -2.48
N ILE A 257 8.34 -1.24 -1.72
CA ILE A 257 7.66 0.00 -1.33
C ILE A 257 7.87 1.05 -2.42
N ILE A 258 6.78 1.61 -2.95
CA ILE A 258 6.85 2.66 -3.98
C ILE A 258 6.76 4.08 -3.41
N THR A 259 6.21 4.24 -2.21
CA THR A 259 6.02 5.53 -1.55
C THR A 259 6.00 5.35 -0.04
N ALA A 260 6.63 6.29 0.68
CA ALA A 260 6.62 6.38 2.13
C ALA A 260 5.87 7.64 2.57
N MET A 261 4.74 7.46 3.26
CA MET A 261 3.88 8.56 3.71
C MET A 261 4.23 9.01 5.13
N ALA A 262 4.63 10.28 5.25
CA ALA A 262 4.90 10.94 6.52
C ALA A 262 3.88 12.07 6.76
N GLY A 263 3.16 11.99 7.89
CA GLY A 263 2.25 13.05 8.33
C GLY A 263 3.00 14.14 9.09
N MET A 264 2.76 15.40 8.74
CA MET A 264 3.43 16.57 9.34
C MET A 264 2.40 17.67 9.61
N ARG A 265 2.50 18.32 10.78
CA ARG A 265 1.61 19.45 11.15
C ARG A 265 2.21 20.83 10.93
N HIS A 266 3.54 20.92 10.80
CA HIS A 266 4.26 22.18 10.68
C HIS A 266 5.11 22.19 9.41
N HIS A 267 5.13 23.32 8.71
CA HIS A 267 5.85 23.47 7.44
C HIS A 267 7.35 23.20 7.59
N PHE A 268 7.99 23.60 8.71
CA PHE A 268 9.41 23.35 8.91
C PHE A 268 9.77 21.85 8.93
N HIS A 269 8.85 20.98 9.38
CA HIS A 269 9.05 19.54 9.26
C HIS A 269 8.97 19.08 7.81
N VAL A 270 8.13 19.71 6.99
CA VAL A 270 8.06 19.42 5.54
C VAL A 270 9.38 19.80 4.87
N ASP A 271 9.89 20.98 5.18
CA ASP A 271 11.16 21.47 4.64
C ASP A 271 12.33 20.56 5.07
N GLU A 272 12.42 20.21 6.37
CA GLU A 272 13.42 19.28 6.89
C GLU A 272 13.33 17.91 6.20
N ASN A 273 12.13 17.34 6.10
CA ASN A 273 11.91 15.99 5.59
C ASN A 273 12.05 15.91 4.06
N ALA A 274 11.82 17.01 3.34
CA ALA A 274 12.02 17.08 1.89
C ALA A 274 13.49 16.89 1.49
N GLU A 275 14.45 17.20 2.37
CA GLU A 275 15.88 16.97 2.12
C GLU A 275 16.19 15.48 1.87
N VAL A 276 15.40 14.55 2.40
CA VAL A 276 15.56 13.11 2.12
C VAL A 276 15.40 12.81 0.64
N ILE A 277 14.54 13.53 -0.08
CA ILE A 277 14.31 13.34 -1.53
C ILE A 277 15.52 13.78 -2.36
N LYS A 278 16.31 14.72 -1.86
CA LYS A 278 17.50 15.23 -2.57
C LYS A 278 18.69 14.28 -2.51
N ARG A 279 18.64 13.26 -1.65
CA ARG A 279 19.70 12.27 -1.49
C ARG A 279 19.40 11.07 -2.39
N ILE A 280 20.40 10.63 -3.16
CA ILE A 280 20.27 9.44 -4.00
C ILE A 280 20.05 8.24 -3.08
N ALA A 281 18.92 7.55 -3.24
CA ALA A 281 18.69 6.29 -2.58
C ALA A 281 19.62 5.21 -3.18
N THR A 282 20.78 4.99 -2.59
CA THR A 282 21.66 3.87 -2.95
C THR A 282 21.24 2.59 -2.22
N TYR A 283 20.07 2.06 -2.57
CA TYR A 283 19.82 0.65 -2.27
C TYR A 283 20.61 -0.20 -3.27
N GLN A 284 21.90 -0.46 -2.99
CA GLN A 284 22.67 -1.42 -3.79
C GLN A 284 22.11 -2.82 -3.56
N TYR A 285 21.29 -3.22 -4.51
CA TYR A 285 20.63 -4.51 -4.57
C TYR A 285 21.63 -5.64 -4.87
N HIS A 286 21.46 -6.78 -4.18
CA HIS A 286 22.23 -8.00 -4.43
C HIS A 286 21.84 -8.56 -5.82
N PRO A 287 22.78 -8.94 -6.70
CA PRO A 287 22.56 -9.21 -8.13
C PRO A 287 21.63 -10.40 -8.49
N ASN A 288 20.95 -11.02 -7.53
CA ASN A 288 20.11 -12.20 -7.73
C ASN A 288 18.60 -11.93 -7.76
N LEU A 289 18.13 -10.69 -7.62
CA LEU A 289 16.77 -10.41 -8.11
C LEU A 289 16.80 -9.42 -9.26
N ASN A 290 16.50 -9.96 -10.43
CA ASN A 290 16.27 -9.22 -11.64
C ASN A 290 14.97 -8.42 -11.46
N ILE A 291 15.09 -7.17 -11.02
CA ILE A 291 14.00 -6.21 -11.00
C ILE A 291 14.53 -4.95 -11.64
N ASP A 292 14.19 -4.74 -12.91
CA ASP A 292 14.15 -3.40 -13.46
C ASP A 292 12.83 -2.77 -12.94
N PRO A 293 12.87 -1.68 -12.15
CA PRO A 293 11.67 -1.02 -11.64
C PRO A 293 10.78 -0.44 -12.75
N PHE A 294 11.24 -0.46 -14.01
CA PHE A 294 10.51 0.03 -15.18
C PHE A 294 10.36 -1.00 -16.32
N SER A 295 10.77 -2.27 -16.14
CA SER A 295 10.56 -3.29 -17.18
C SER A 295 9.13 -3.85 -17.13
N TRP A 296 8.16 -3.04 -17.54
CA TRP A 296 6.86 -3.54 -17.99
C TRP A 296 6.83 -3.43 -19.51
N SER A 297 7.16 -4.51 -20.20
CA SER A 297 6.80 -4.68 -21.60
C SER A 297 5.38 -5.23 -21.67
N TYR A 298 4.43 -4.39 -22.08
CA TYR A 298 3.13 -4.87 -22.52
C TYR A 298 3.33 -5.75 -23.76
N GLY A 299 2.92 -7.03 -23.67
CA GLY A 299 2.85 -7.92 -24.82
C GLY A 299 1.85 -7.38 -25.83
N ASN A 300 2.20 -7.50 -27.11
CA ASN A 300 1.45 -7.04 -28.28
C ASN A 300 0.00 -7.52 -28.34
#